data_AF-A0A6I6K312-F1
#
_entry.id   AF-A0A6I6K312-F1
#
_cell.length_a   1.000
_cell.length_b   1.000
_cell.length_c   1.000
_cell.angle_alpha   90.00
_cell.angle_beta   90.00
_cell.angle_gamma   90.00
#
_symmetry.space_group_name_H-M   'P 1'
#
loop_
_entity.id
_entity.type
_entity.pdbx_description
1 polymer ?
#
loop_
_entity_poly.entity_id
_entity_poly.type
_entity_poly.pdbx_seq_one_letter_code
_entity_poly.pdbx_strand_id
1 'polypeptide(L)'
;MGKIVYTLKRKGDTDELHLFRAKPTEDNKCIPEKESICKKMDKSESTENIFTCYSEEDARIKCAKIGRQVCGTCISHLYETY
;
A
#
# COMPACT_ATOMS: atom_id res chain seq x y z
N MET A 1 13.07 16.12 1.08
CA MET A 1 11.95 15.27 1.57
C MET A 1 11.82 14.10 0.62
N GLY A 2 12.18 12.88 1.04
CA GLY A 2 11.99 11.69 0.20
C GLY A 2 10.50 11.42 0.03
N LYS A 3 10.01 11.40 -1.21
CA LYS A 3 8.60 11.08 -1.50
C LYS A 3 8.32 9.66 -1.01
N ILE A 4 7.38 9.48 -0.08
CA ILE A 4 6.91 8.14 0.27
C ILE A 4 5.95 7.71 -0.84
N VAL A 5 6.15 6.50 -1.35
CA VAL A 5 5.23 5.89 -2.31
C VAL A 5 4.57 4.67 -1.68
N TYR A 6 3.48 4.24 -2.28
CA TYR A 6 2.62 3.21 -1.73
C TYR A 6 2.40 2.11 -2.76
N THR A 7 2.30 0.89 -2.26
CA THR A 7 2.05 -0.32 -3.04
C THR A 7 0.86 -1.03 -2.42
N LEU A 8 -0.18 -1.30 -3.20
CA LEU A 8 -1.34 -2.05 -2.73
C LEU A 8 -1.20 -3.50 -3.18
N LYS A 9 -1.29 -4.42 -2.22
CA LYS A 9 -1.15 -5.85 -2.46
C LYS A 9 -2.38 -6.60 -1.97
N ARG A 10 -2.72 -7.68 -2.65
CA ARG A 10 -3.79 -8.59 -2.27
C ARG A 10 -3.24 -9.70 -1.39
N LYS A 11 -3.88 -9.89 -0.24
CA LYS A 11 -3.64 -11.03 0.63
C LYS A 11 -4.30 -12.26 0.03
N GLY A 12 -3.52 -13.32 -0.20
CA GLY A 12 -4.04 -14.54 -0.81
C GLY A 12 -5.09 -15.26 0.02
N ASP A 13 -4.98 -15.15 1.34
CA ASP A 13 -5.81 -15.88 2.30
C ASP A 13 -7.21 -15.27 2.47
N THR A 14 -7.31 -13.94 2.56
CA THR A 14 -8.56 -13.24 2.89
C THR A 14 -9.11 -12.37 1.76
N ASP A 15 -8.44 -12.34 0.60
CA ASP A 15 -8.74 -11.44 -0.51
C ASP A 15 -8.61 -9.94 -0.18
N GLU A 16 -8.18 -9.61 1.04
CA GLU A 16 -8.07 -8.24 1.52
C GLU A 16 -6.88 -7.53 0.87
N LEU A 17 -7.07 -6.26 0.53
CA LEU A 17 -6.03 -5.43 -0.04
C LEU A 17 -5.36 -4.61 1.06
N HIS A 18 -4.04 -4.75 1.20
CA HIS A 18 -3.24 -4.02 2.18
C HIS A 18 -2.25 -3.09 1.50
N LEU A 19 -2.10 -1.89 2.05
CA LEU A 19 -1.11 -0.92 1.61
C LEU A 19 0.24 -1.17 2.28
N PHE A 20 1.29 -1.03 1.49
CA PHE A 20 2.68 -1.11 1.90
C PHE A 20 3.33 0.22 1.57
N ARG A 21 4.01 0.82 2.55
CA ARG A 21 4.89 1.95 2.31
C ARG A 21 6.11 1.47 1.54
N ALA A 22 6.56 2.29 0.62
CA ALA A 22 7.72 2.05 -0.20
C ALA A 22 8.50 3.35 -0.32
N LYS A 23 9.82 3.22 -0.48
CA LYS A 23 10.68 4.36 -0.78
C LYS A 23 11.14 4.24 -2.22
N PRO A 24 10.87 5.24 -3.08
CA PRO A 24 11.49 5.32 -4.38
C PRO A 24 12.98 5.61 -4.16
N THR A 25 13.84 4.76 -4.70
CA THR A 25 15.27 5.02 -4.74
C THR A 25 15.62 5.84 -5.98
N GLU A 26 16.79 6.48 -5.98
CA GLU A 26 17.31 7.25 -7.13
C GLU A 26 17.44 6.41 -8.41
N ASP A 27 17.45 5.08 -8.28
CA ASP A 27 17.50 4.10 -9.37
C ASP A 27 16.12 3.75 -9.96
N ASN A 28 15.08 4.58 -9.72
CA ASN A 28 13.68 4.32 -10.08
C ASN A 28 13.10 3.02 -9.49
N LYS A 29 13.75 2.41 -8.49
CA LYS A 29 13.26 1.19 -7.82
C LYS A 29 12.44 1.58 -6.60
N CYS A 30 11.19 1.16 -6.55
CA CYS A 30 10.41 1.25 -5.32
C CYS A 30 10.61 -0.02 -4.51
N ILE A 31 11.19 0.12 -3.33
CA ILE A 31 11.36 -0.99 -2.41
C ILE A 31 10.24 -0.89 -1.37
N PRO A 32 9.20 -1.75 -1.45
CA PRO A 32 8.17 -1.81 -0.42
C PRO A 32 8.75 -2.38 0.89
N GLU A 33 8.21 -1.91 2.00
CA GLU A 33 8.49 -2.46 3.32
C GLU A 33 8.06 -3.93 3.41
N LYS A 34 8.62 -4.64 4.39
CA LYS A 34 8.27 -6.05 4.63
C LYS A 34 6.81 -6.20 5.03
N GLU A 35 6.33 -5.30 5.87
CA GLU A 35 4.96 -5.34 6.40
C GLU A 35 4.11 -4.22 5.80
N SER A 36 2.81 -4.49 5.76
CA SER A 36 1.78 -3.49 5.44
C SER A 36 1.78 -2.36 6.48
N ILE A 37 1.22 -1.20 6.13
CA ILE A 37 1.14 -0.05 7.02
C ILE A 37 0.31 -0.33 8.28
N CYS A 38 -0.63 -1.26 8.20
CA CYS A 38 -1.42 -1.71 9.34
C CYS A 38 -0.77 -2.88 10.10
N LYS A 39 0.41 -3.38 9.66
CA LYS A 39 1.14 -4.52 10.25
C LYS A 39 0.32 -5.80 10.38
N LYS A 40 -0.65 -6.02 9.49
CA LYS A 40 -1.53 -7.21 9.47
C LYS A 40 -1.23 -8.19 8.34
N MET A 41 -0.25 -7.84 7.51
CA MET A 41 0.12 -8.59 6.32
C MET A 41 1.59 -8.37 6.04
N ASP A 42 2.34 -9.46 5.89
CA ASP A 42 3.69 -9.44 5.34
C ASP A 42 3.64 -9.51 3.81
N LYS A 43 4.64 -8.92 3.14
CA LYS A 43 4.75 -8.94 1.68
C LYS A 43 4.87 -10.35 1.10
N SER A 44 5.24 -11.34 1.90
CA SER A 44 5.33 -12.75 1.49
C SER A 44 3.96 -13.43 1.45
N GLU A 45 2.97 -12.87 2.14
CA GLU A 45 1.58 -13.32 2.10
C GLU A 45 0.80 -12.72 0.91
N SER A 46 1.42 -11.83 0.14
CA SER A 46 0.78 -11.25 -1.04
C SER A 46 0.80 -12.21 -2.21
N THR A 47 -0.36 -12.41 -2.82
CA THR A 47 -0.49 -13.16 -4.07
C THR A 47 -0.34 -12.26 -5.29
N GLU A 48 -0.77 -10.99 -5.18
CA GLU A 48 -0.78 -10.06 -6.31
C GLU A 48 -0.51 -8.61 -5.86
N ASN A 49 0.12 -7.81 -6.72
CA ASN A 49 0.24 -6.37 -6.54
C ASN A 49 -0.79 -5.67 -7.43
N ILE A 50 -1.73 -4.94 -6.83
CA ILE A 50 -2.74 -4.17 -7.56
C ILE A 50 -2.13 -2.91 -8.19
N PHE A 51 -1.23 -2.26 -7.45
CA PHE A 51 -0.40 -1.16 -7.96
C PHE A 51 0.87 -1.03 -7.14
N THR A 52 1.92 -0.47 -7.75
CA THR A 52 3.23 -0.23 -7.15
C THR A 52 3.66 1.22 -7.40
N CYS A 53 4.48 1.79 -6.51
CA CYS A 53 5.05 3.14 -6.66
C CYS A 53 4.05 4.31 -6.73
N TYR A 54 2.85 4.19 -6.16
CA TYR A 54 1.86 5.28 -6.23
C TYR A 54 2.16 6.35 -5.20
N SER A 55 1.89 7.61 -5.54
CA SER A 55 1.92 8.70 -4.55
C SER A 55 0.83 8.49 -3.49
N GLU A 56 0.89 9.23 -2.38
CA GLU A 56 -0.18 9.18 -1.37
C GLU A 56 -1.55 9.53 -1.97
N GLU A 57 -1.60 10.58 -2.80
CA GLU A 57 -2.82 11.03 -3.45
C GLU A 57 -3.36 9.99 -4.44
N ASP A 58 -2.49 9.45 -5.30
CA ASP A 58 -2.89 8.39 -6.24
C ASP A 58 -3.36 7.13 -5.51
N ALA A 59 -2.66 6.76 -4.42
CA ALA A 59 -3.03 5.62 -3.60
C ALA A 59 -4.40 5.83 -2.93
N ARG A 60 -4.67 7.03 -2.39
CA ARG A 60 -5.98 7.41 -1.84
C ARG A 60 -7.07 7.32 -2.90
N ILE A 61 -6.86 7.92 -4.07
CA ILE A 61 -7.84 7.90 -5.17
C ILE A 61 -8.11 6.47 -5.63
N LYS A 62 -7.07 5.67 -5.83
CA LYS A 62 -7.19 4.28 -6.29
C LYS A 62 -7.89 3.42 -5.25
N CYS A 63 -7.55 3.58 -3.97
CA CYS A 63 -8.19 2.85 -2.89
C CYS A 63 -9.66 3.24 -2.71
N ALA A 64 -10.00 4.53 -2.83
CA ALA A 64 -11.38 5.00 -2.80
C ALA A 64 -12.20 4.42 -3.96
N LYS A 65 -11.59 4.28 -5.16
CA LYS A 65 -12.22 3.62 -6.32
C LYS A 65 -12.46 2.12 -6.12
N ILE A 66 -11.55 1.42 -5.42
CA ILE A 66 -11.70 -0.01 -5.13
C ILE A 66 -12.75 -0.23 -4.03
N GLY A 67 -12.73 0.60 -2.99
CA GLY A 67 -13.72 0.55 -1.90
C GLY A 67 -13.43 -0.54 -0.88
N ARG A 68 -14.46 -1.32 -0.53
CA ARG A 68 -14.51 -2.15 0.69
C ARG A 68 -13.53 -3.32 0.74
N GLN A 69 -12.88 -3.66 -0.38
CA GLN A 69 -11.81 -4.67 -0.43
C GLN A 69 -10.51 -4.17 0.19
N VAL A 70 -10.32 -2.85 0.31
CA VAL A 70 -9.11 -2.30 0.93
C VAL A 70 -9.26 -2.27 2.44
N CYS A 71 -8.22 -2.74 3.13
CA CYS A 71 -8.13 -2.75 4.58
C CYS A 71 -8.42 -1.34 5.14
N GLY A 72 -9.50 -1.18 5.90
CA GLY A 72 -9.93 0.11 6.43
C GLY A 72 -8.87 0.78 7.33
N THR A 73 -8.05 0.00 8.04
CA THR A 73 -6.93 0.52 8.82
C THR A 73 -5.84 1.11 7.93
N CYS A 74 -5.55 0.47 6.79
CA CYS A 74 -4.60 1.01 5.83
C CYS A 74 -5.08 2.37 5.27
N ILE A 75 -6.37 2.46 4.94
CA ILE A 75 -6.97 3.70 4.46
C ILE A 75 -6.95 4.79 5.53
N SER A 76 -7.26 4.45 6.77
CA SER A 76 -7.21 5.42 7.88
C SER A 76 -5.81 6.02 8.02
N HIS A 77 -4.77 5.19 7.97
CA HIS A 77 -3.38 5.67 7.97
C HIS A 77 -2.99 6.50 6.75
N LEU A 78 -3.62 6.28 5.60
CA LEU A 78 -3.43 7.16 4.45
C LEU A 78 -4.04 8.53 4.67
N TYR A 79 -5.17 8.66 5.40
CA TYR A 79 -5.85 9.94 5.66
C TYR A 79 -5.38 10.66 6.93
N GLU A 80 -4.67 9.98 7.84
CA GLU A 80 -3.97 10.61 8.97
C GLU A 80 -2.74 11.42 8.49
N THR A 81 -2.99 12.57 7.88
CA THR A 81 -1.99 13.64 7.70
C THR A 81 -1.81 14.37 9.03
N TYR A 82 -0.76 14.04 9.79
CA TYR A 82 -0.28 14.81 10.95
C TYR A 82 0.59 15.99 10.52
#